data_AF-S4PPF9-F1
#
_entry.id   AF-S4PPF9-F1
#
_cell.length_a   1.000
_cell.length_b   1.000
_cell.length_c   1.000
_cell.angle_alpha   90.00
_cell.angle_beta   90.00
_cell.angle_gamma   90.00
#
_symmetry.space_group_name_H-M   'P 1'
#
loop_
_entity.id
_entity.type
_entity.pdbx_description
1 polymer ?
#
loop_
_entity_poly.entity_id
_entity_poly.type
_entity_poly.pdbx_seq_one_letter_code
_entity_poly.pdbx_strand_id
1 'polypeptide(L)'
;MPKCVRFCRLNRHPSVEYRCLSTGAITGSRECGPLEPAGTIVQPNCRTPNYYYPGVLSNMNCIDGSWDYIAQCKPECGTITPLAKPLIIGGRTAKKGELPWHAGIYDKS
;
A
#
# COMPACT_ATOMS: atom_id res chain seq x y z
N MET A 1 23.90 31.60 -1.98
CA MET A 1 22.52 31.87 -2.45
C MET A 1 21.63 30.72 -2.01
N PRO A 2 20.71 30.89 -1.05
CA PRO A 2 19.85 29.79 -0.62
C PRO A 2 18.88 29.45 -1.75
N LYS A 3 18.88 28.19 -2.19
CA LYS A 3 17.88 27.69 -3.14
C LYS A 3 16.61 27.39 -2.34
N CYS A 4 15.52 28.08 -2.64
CA CYS A 4 14.21 27.72 -2.09
C CYS A 4 13.81 26.39 -2.74
N VAL A 5 13.78 25.30 -1.96
CA VAL A 5 13.35 23.99 -2.43
C VAL A 5 11.92 23.77 -1.95
N ARG A 6 11.02 23.47 -2.87
CA ARG A 6 9.65 23.08 -2.52
C ARG A 6 9.60 21.63 -2.05
N PHE A 7 8.61 21.31 -1.22
CA PHE A 7 8.45 19.98 -0.63
C PHE A 7 7.09 19.39 -1.02
N CYS A 8 7.08 18.10 -1.37
CA CYS A 8 5.87 17.35 -1.62
C CYS A 8 5.39 16.67 -0.34
N ARG A 9 4.10 16.80 -0.05
CA ARG A 9 3.45 16.10 1.06
C ARG A 9 3.02 14.71 0.61
N LEU A 10 3.53 13.67 1.25
CA LEU A 10 3.17 12.28 0.97
C LEU A 10 2.05 11.80 1.91
N ASN A 11 0.83 11.76 1.40
CA ASN A 11 -0.29 11.14 2.10
C ASN A 11 -0.27 9.62 1.83
N ARG A 12 0.31 8.86 2.75
CA ARG A 12 0.51 7.41 2.57
C ARG A 12 -0.83 6.68 2.52
N HIS A 13 -1.06 5.91 1.47
CA HIS A 13 -2.19 4.99 1.37
C HIS A 13 -1.86 3.64 2.04
N PRO A 14 -2.78 3.00 2.79
CA PRO A 14 -2.50 1.74 3.49
C PRO A 14 -2.14 0.57 2.57
N SER A 15 -2.58 0.59 1.31
CA SER A 15 -2.28 -0.49 0.35
C SER A 15 -0.87 -0.48 -0.23
N VAL A 16 -0.08 0.58 0.03
CA VAL A 16 1.22 0.81 -0.62
C VAL A 16 2.32 1.06 0.42
N GLU A 17 3.49 0.51 0.16
CA GLU A 17 4.75 0.88 0.78
C GLU A 17 5.50 1.83 -0.15
N TYR A 18 5.89 3.00 0.38
CA TYR A 18 6.57 4.04 -0.39
C TYR A 18 8.04 4.09 0.04
N ARG A 19 8.96 3.67 -0.83
CA ARG A 19 10.40 3.75 -0.57
C ARG A 19 11.06 4.84 -1.40
N CYS A 20 11.70 5.79 -0.72
CA CYS A 20 12.41 6.89 -1.34
C CYS A 20 13.78 6.41 -1.80
N LEU A 21 14.08 6.59 -3.08
CA LEU A 21 15.36 6.24 -3.65
C LEU A 21 16.41 7.27 -3.22
N SER A 22 17.55 6.79 -2.74
CA SER A 22 18.64 7.66 -2.31
C SER A 22 19.37 8.19 -3.54
N THR A 23 19.26 9.50 -3.78
CA THR A 23 19.98 10.20 -4.84
C THR A 23 21.37 10.61 -4.31
N GLY A 24 22.37 9.73 -4.45
CA GLY A 24 23.73 9.97 -3.96
C GLY A 24 24.71 8.81 -4.22
N ALA A 25 25.83 8.77 -3.49
CA ALA A 25 26.91 7.78 -3.64
C ALA A 25 26.52 6.34 -3.20
N ILE A 26 25.39 6.19 -2.50
CA ILE A 26 24.87 4.91 -2.03
C ILE A 26 23.56 4.66 -2.77
N THR A 27 23.59 3.70 -3.70
CA THR A 27 22.39 3.17 -4.36
C THR A 27 21.60 2.35 -3.35
N GLY A 28 20.49 2.89 -2.88
CA GLY A 28 19.63 2.24 -1.90
C GLY A 28 18.27 2.92 -1.81
N SER A 29 17.41 2.37 -0.95
CA SER A 29 16.09 2.94 -0.66
C SER A 29 15.92 3.14 0.85
N ARG A 30 15.20 4.18 1.23
CA ARG A 30 14.82 4.48 2.62
C ARG A 30 13.32 4.66 2.73
N GLU A 31 12.80 4.64 3.95
CA GLU A 31 11.42 5.07 4.16
C GLU A 31 11.28 6.56 3.82
N CYS A 32 10.23 6.88 3.07
CA CYS A 32 9.88 8.27 2.81
C CYS A 32 9.32 8.92 4.06
N GLY A 33 9.67 10.18 4.32
CA GLY A 33 9.03 11.04 5.32
C GLY A 33 7.67 11.57 4.84
N PRO A 34 6.96 12.31 5.71
CA PRO A 34 5.70 12.97 5.34
C PRO A 34 5.89 14.15 4.38
N LEU A 35 7.09 14.74 4.36
CA LEU A 35 7.50 15.83 3.47
C LEU A 35 8.84 15.47 2.84
N GLU A 36 8.91 15.51 1.52
CA GLU A 36 10.11 15.19 0.75
C GLU A 36 10.45 16.36 -0.19
N PRO A 37 11.74 16.70 -0.37
CA PRO A 37 12.13 17.80 -1.25
C PRO A 37 11.85 17.49 -2.73
N ALA A 38 11.67 18.54 -3.53
CA ALA A 38 11.60 18.43 -4.98
C ALA A 38 12.81 17.69 -5.56
N GLY A 39 12.56 16.75 -6.46
CA GLY A 39 13.55 15.83 -7.02
C GLY A 39 13.61 14.46 -6.33
N THR A 40 12.95 14.27 -5.18
CA THR A 40 12.83 12.92 -4.59
C THR A 40 12.05 11.99 -5.51
N ILE A 41 12.60 10.79 -5.72
CA ILE A 41 11.98 9.70 -6.46
C ILE A 41 11.54 8.62 -5.48
N VAL A 42 10.31 8.15 -5.62
CA VAL A 42 9.72 7.10 -4.79
C VAL A 42 9.44 5.88 -5.64
N GLN A 43 9.88 4.72 -5.15
CA GLN A 43 9.47 3.41 -5.64
C GLN A 43 8.27 2.93 -4.82
N PRO A 44 7.06 2.89 -5.41
CA PRO A 44 5.88 2.35 -4.76
C PRO A 44 5.80 0.84 -4.92
N ASN A 45 5.55 0.12 -3.83
CA ASN A 45 5.31 -1.32 -3.83
C ASN A 45 3.97 -1.63 -3.16
N CYS A 46 3.16 -2.50 -3.76
CA CYS A 46 1.93 -2.96 -3.09
C CYS A 46 2.28 -3.78 -1.85
N ARG A 47 1.49 -3.64 -0.77
CA ARG A 47 1.60 -4.50 0.41
C ARG A 47 1.04 -5.90 0.12
N THR A 48 1.84 -6.72 -0.53
CA THR A 48 1.52 -8.12 -0.77
C THR A 48 1.47 -8.93 0.54
N PRO A 49 0.70 -10.04 0.60
CA PRO A 49 -0.16 -10.59 -0.45
C PRO A 49 -1.58 -10.00 -0.48
N ASN A 50 -1.87 -8.99 0.34
CA ASN A 50 -3.24 -8.49 0.51
C ASN A 50 -3.64 -7.43 -0.53
N TYR A 51 -2.67 -6.86 -1.24
CA TYR A 51 -2.90 -5.82 -2.24
C TYR A 51 -2.07 -6.09 -3.48
N TYR A 52 -2.62 -5.75 -4.64
CA TYR A 52 -1.99 -5.91 -5.94
C TYR A 52 -2.27 -4.73 -6.87
N TYR A 53 -1.48 -4.65 -7.92
CA TYR A 53 -1.73 -3.77 -9.04
C TYR A 53 -1.59 -4.59 -10.33
N PRO A 54 -2.56 -4.55 -11.26
CA PRO A 54 -2.58 -5.42 -12.43
C PRO A 54 -1.49 -5.09 -13.48
N GLY A 55 -0.77 -3.98 -13.31
CA GLY A 55 0.33 -3.56 -14.18
C GLY A 55 1.61 -3.31 -13.41
N VAL A 56 2.50 -2.51 -13.99
CA VAL A 56 3.71 -2.02 -13.33
C VAL A 56 3.44 -0.64 -12.75
N LEU A 57 3.72 -0.45 -11.47
CA LEU A 57 3.73 0.88 -10.88
C LEU A 57 5.02 1.61 -11.29
N SER A 58 4.87 2.80 -11.89
CA SER A 58 6.01 3.65 -12.19
C SER A 58 6.58 4.28 -10.91
N ASN A 59 7.78 4.84 -10.96
CA ASN A 59 8.25 5.65 -9.83
C ASN A 59 7.45 6.95 -9.75
N MET A 60 7.15 7.40 -8.54
CA MET A 60 6.56 8.72 -8.30
C MET A 60 7.68 9.76 -8.16
N ASN A 61 7.46 10.97 -8.66
CA ASN A 61 8.43 12.05 -8.64
C ASN A 61 7.86 13.27 -7.93
N CYS A 62 8.63 13.84 -7.01
CA CYS A 62 8.28 15.11 -6.39
C CYS A 62 8.70 16.27 -7.30
N ILE A 63 7.74 16.92 -7.95
CA ILE A 63 7.95 17.99 -8.93
C ILE A 63 7.35 19.29 -8.38
N ASP A 64 8.23 20.26 -8.11
CA ASP A 64 7.85 21.61 -7.63
C ASP A 64 6.85 21.64 -6.46
N GLY A 65 6.99 20.69 -5.53
CA GLY A 65 6.13 20.59 -4.33
C GLY A 65 4.86 19.76 -4.51
N SER A 66 4.65 19.14 -5.68
CA SER A 66 3.55 18.17 -5.90
C SER A 66 4.08 16.84 -6.43
N TRP A 67 3.45 15.74 -6.02
CA TRP A 67 3.72 14.44 -6.64
C TRP A 67 3.09 14.39 -8.03
N ASP A 68 3.82 13.88 -9.02
CA ASP A 68 3.32 13.66 -10.39
C ASP A 68 2.08 12.76 -10.42
N TYR A 69 2.04 11.75 -9.54
CA TYR A 69 0.87 10.97 -9.22
C TYR A 69 1.02 10.32 -7.83
N ILE A 70 -0.06 9.75 -7.27
CA ILE A 70 -0.01 8.97 -6.03
C ILE A 70 -0.38 7.51 -6.33
N ALA A 71 0.58 6.60 -6.15
CA ALA A 71 0.34 5.17 -6.33
C ALA A 71 -0.66 4.62 -5.30
N GLN A 72 -1.57 3.78 -5.76
CA GLN A 72 -2.53 3.04 -4.94
C GLN A 72 -2.68 1.62 -5.50
N CYS A 73 -2.75 0.63 -4.61
CA CYS A 73 -3.00 -0.76 -4.97
C CYS A 73 -4.42 -1.19 -4.59
N LYS A 74 -4.96 -2.15 -5.34
CA LYS A 74 -6.27 -2.76 -5.12
C LYS A 74 -6.15 -3.90 -4.10
N PRO A 75 -7.15 -4.11 -3.23
CA PRO A 75 -7.16 -5.27 -2.35
C PRO A 75 -7.29 -6.55 -3.18
N GLU A 76 -6.56 -7.58 -2.80
CA GLU A 76 -6.79 -8.94 -3.27
C GLU A 76 -8.11 -9.47 -2.68
N CYS A 77 -8.98 -10.00 -3.53
CA CYS A 77 -10.31 -10.47 -3.14
C CYS A 77 -10.50 -11.95 -3.50
N GLY A 78 -11.29 -12.68 -2.71
CA GLY A 78 -11.62 -14.08 -2.99
C GLY A 78 -10.49 -15.09 -2.72
N THR A 79 -9.36 -14.66 -2.16
CA THR A 79 -8.29 -15.56 -1.73
C THR A 79 -8.65 -16.18 -0.37
N ILE A 80 -8.98 -17.47 -0.38
CA ILE A 80 -9.18 -18.25 0.84
C ILE A 80 -7.79 -18.47 1.45
N THR A 81 -7.59 -18.10 2.72
CA THR A 81 -6.35 -18.43 3.43
C THR A 81 -6.20 -19.95 3.40
N PRO A 82 -5.07 -20.52 2.91
CA PRO A 82 -5.00 -21.95 2.60
C PRO A 82 -4.97 -22.79 3.89
N LEU A 83 -6.14 -23.14 4.41
CA LEU A 83 -6.49 -24.39 5.12
C LEU A 83 -7.90 -24.30 5.71
N ALA A 84 -8.90 -24.45 4.85
CA ALA A 84 -10.19 -24.98 5.28
C ALA A 84 -10.73 -25.88 4.18
N LYS A 85 -10.47 -27.19 4.28
CA LYS A 85 -11.27 -28.18 3.56
C LYS A 85 -12.70 -28.07 4.12
N PRO A 86 -13.71 -27.66 3.33
CA PRO A 86 -15.07 -27.65 3.82
C PRO A 86 -15.58 -29.11 3.85
N LEU A 87 -15.93 -29.58 5.05
CA LEU A 87 -16.70 -30.79 5.28
C LEU A 87 -17.88 -30.37 6.15
N ILE A 88 -18.94 -29.82 5.56
CA ILE A 88 -20.17 -29.52 6.30
C ILE A 88 -21.24 -30.54 5.93
N ILE A 89 -21.29 -31.61 6.73
CA ILE A 89 -22.52 -32.11 7.36
C ILE A 89 -22.15 -32.27 8.86
N GLY A 90 -22.70 -31.44 9.74
CA GLY A 90 -22.38 -31.40 11.20
C GLY A 90 -21.31 -30.36 11.63
N GLY A 91 -21.47 -29.09 11.24
CA GLY A 91 -20.42 -28.06 11.29
C GLY A 91 -19.85 -27.66 12.67
N ARG A 92 -18.63 -27.09 12.65
CA ARG A 92 -17.85 -26.60 13.81
C ARG A 92 -17.60 -25.08 13.74
N THR A 93 -17.24 -24.47 14.86
CA THR A 93 -16.94 -23.03 14.98
C THR A 93 -15.81 -22.59 14.04
N ALA A 94 -16.06 -21.52 13.27
CA ALA A 94 -15.09 -20.93 12.35
C ALA A 94 -13.92 -20.27 13.08
N LYS A 95 -12.71 -20.35 12.52
CA LYS A 95 -11.52 -19.68 13.06
C LYS A 95 -11.40 -18.26 12.51
N LYS A 96 -10.81 -17.36 13.28
CA LYS A 96 -10.54 -15.97 12.86
C LYS A 96 -9.69 -15.96 11.58
N GLY A 97 -10.18 -15.32 10.52
CA GLY A 97 -9.52 -15.25 9.21
C GLY A 97 -9.96 -16.32 8.19
N GLU A 98 -10.79 -17.29 8.58
CA GLU A 98 -11.30 -18.33 7.67
C GLU A 98 -12.24 -17.76 6.60
N LEU A 99 -12.99 -16.71 6.95
CA LEU A 99 -13.86 -15.96 6.06
C LEU A 99 -13.59 -14.46 6.27
N PRO A 100 -12.55 -13.88 5.63
CA PRO A 100 -12.16 -12.50 5.88
C PRO A 100 -13.21 -11.48 5.42
N TRP A 101 -14.18 -11.88 4.60
CA TRP A 101 -15.32 -11.08 4.14
C TRP A 101 -16.61 -11.27 4.97
N HIS A 102 -16.60 -12.08 6.04
CA HIS A 102 -17.80 -12.29 6.85
C HIS A 102 -18.15 -11.04 7.66
N ALA A 103 -19.39 -10.55 7.53
CA ALA A 103 -19.91 -9.40 8.27
C ALA A 103 -21.22 -9.76 8.97
N GLY A 104 -21.38 -9.32 10.23
CA GLY A 104 -22.64 -9.39 10.96
C GLY A 104 -23.37 -8.06 10.86
N ILE A 105 -24.62 -8.07 10.39
CA ILE A 105 -25.48 -6.90 10.34
C ILE A 105 -26.45 -7.00 11.53
N TYR A 106 -26.45 -5.99 12.39
CA TYR A 106 -27.36 -5.89 13.52
C TYR A 106 -28.26 -4.68 13.32
N ASP A 107 -29.56 -4.90 13.38
CA ASP A 107 -30.55 -3.83 13.42
C ASP A 107 -31.01 -3.61 14.87
N LYS A 108 -31.23 -2.36 15.26
CA LYS A 108 -31.83 -2.02 16.55
C LYS A 108 -33.25 -1.54 16.27
N SER A 109 -34.22 -2.41 16.50
CA SER A 109 -35.64 -2.07 16.61
C SER A 109 -35.95 -1.35 17.91
#